data_AF-A0A939JNF3-F1
#
_entry.id   AF-A0A939JNF3-F1
#
_cell.length_a   1.000
_cell.length_b   1.000
_cell.length_c   1.000
_cell.angle_alpha   90.00
_cell.angle_beta   90.00
_cell.angle_gamma   90.00
#
_symmetry.space_group_name_H-M   'P 1'
#
loop_
_entity.id
_entity.type
_entity.pdbx_description
1 polymer ?
#
loop_
_entity_poly.entity_id
_entity_poly.type
_entity_poly.pdbx_seq_one_letter_code
_entity_poly.pdbx_strand_id
1 'polypeptide(L)'
;MAVPVSARANCPVVVVGEPEQAGQRHPHLVVGVDGSESSRAAVEFAVEEAALHGAALHAVWVWRRPVVSFGDEAAGLDERRRILSETVAGWGGRYPDVK
;
A
#
# COMPACT_ATOMS: atom_id res chain seq x y z
N MET A 1 -1.91 12.40 -20.18
CA MET A 1 -1.99 10.93 -20.25
C MET A 1 -0.67 10.33 -19.78
N ALA A 2 -0.62 9.70 -18.59
CA ALA A 2 0.62 9.18 -17.98
C ALA A 2 0.89 7.69 -18.25
N VAL A 3 -0.05 6.99 -18.91
CA VAL A 3 -0.09 5.51 -19.00
C VAL A 3 1.15 4.86 -19.65
N PRO A 4 1.78 5.40 -20.73
CA PRO A 4 2.92 4.73 -21.33
C PRO A 4 4.18 4.73 -20.46
N VAL A 5 4.34 5.77 -19.63
CA VAL A 5 5.54 5.99 -18.82
C VAL A 5 5.51 5.12 -17.57
N SER A 6 4.40 5.11 -16.83
CA SER A 6 4.26 4.29 -15.62
C SER A 6 4.34 2.79 -15.89
N ALA A 7 3.94 2.35 -17.09
CA ALA A 7 3.96 0.93 -17.47
C ALA A 7 5.34 0.42 -17.93
N ARG A 8 6.29 1.31 -18.26
CA ARG A 8 7.54 0.92 -18.94
C ARG A 8 8.81 1.54 -18.37
N ALA A 9 8.70 2.49 -17.44
CA ALA A 9 9.87 3.07 -16.81
C ALA A 9 10.64 1.99 -16.05
N ASN A 10 11.97 2.03 -16.15
CA ASN A 10 12.87 1.19 -15.35
C ASN A 10 13.21 1.84 -14.00
N CYS A 11 12.44 2.85 -13.59
CA CYS A 11 12.59 3.58 -12.35
C CYS A 11 11.21 3.95 -11.78
N PRO A 12 11.12 4.27 -10.47
CA PRO A 12 9.87 4.74 -9.87
C PRO A 12 9.29 5.96 -10.61
N VAL A 13 7.97 5.99 -10.80
CA VAL A 13 7.25 7.08 -11.48
C VAL A 13 6.21 7.66 -10.55
N VAL A 14 6.20 8.99 -10.42
CA VAL A 14 5.17 9.73 -9.69
C VAL A 14 4.24 10.41 -10.70
N VAL A 15 2.94 10.24 -10.51
CA VAL A 15 1.91 10.95 -11.29
C VAL A 15 1.31 12.04 -10.39
N VAL A 16 1.54 13.30 -10.76
CA VAL A 16 1.02 14.46 -10.04
C VAL A 16 -0.24 14.95 -10.77
N GLY A 17 -1.37 14.97 -10.06
CA GLY A 17 -2.61 15.58 -10.54
C GLY A 17 -2.68 17.08 -10.20
N GLU A 18 -3.66 17.77 -10.76
CA GLU A 18 -4.01 19.12 -10.30
C GLU A 18 -4.42 19.06 -8.82
N PRO A 19 -4.07 20.06 -7.99
CA PRO A 19 -4.46 20.08 -6.59
C PRO A 19 -5.98 20.23 -6.49
N GLU A 20 -6.70 19.12 -6.29
CA GLU A 20 -8.02 19.16 -5.68
C GLU A 20 -7.87 19.83 -4.31
N GLN A 21 -8.79 20.74 -3.97
CA GLN A 21 -8.74 21.52 -2.74
C GLN A 21 -8.48 20.61 -1.55
N ALA A 22 -7.22 20.54 -1.13
CA ALA A 22 -6.75 19.75 -0.01
C ALA A 22 -7.22 20.48 1.26
N GLY A 23 -8.53 20.43 1.50
CA GLY A 23 -9.10 20.80 2.78
C GLY A 23 -8.35 20.02 3.85
N GLN A 24 -7.96 20.72 4.91
CA GLN A 24 -7.10 20.30 6.03
C GLN A 24 -7.36 18.87 6.53
N ARG A 25 -6.98 17.87 5.74
CA ARG A 25 -6.98 16.48 6.11
C ARG A 25 -5.58 16.20 6.59
N HIS A 26 -5.50 15.62 7.78
CA HIS A 26 -4.25 15.04 8.27
C HIS A 26 -3.59 14.25 7.15
N PRO A 27 -2.28 14.43 6.91
CA PRO A 27 -1.59 13.74 5.84
C PRO A 27 -1.73 12.24 6.10
N HIS A 28 -2.35 11.53 5.17
CA HIS A 28 -2.47 10.08 5.21
C HIS A 28 -2.00 9.55 3.86
N LEU A 29 -1.19 8.51 3.92
CA LEU A 29 -0.69 7.78 2.76
C LEU A 29 -1.41 6.44 2.68
N VAL A 30 -1.62 5.96 1.47
CA VAL A 30 -2.22 4.66 1.21
C VAL A 30 -1.27 3.88 0.32
N VAL A 31 -0.96 2.64 0.70
CA VAL A 31 -0.13 1.72 -0.08
C VAL A 31 -0.89 0.44 -0.39
N GLY A 32 -0.87 0.06 -1.67
CA GLY A 32 -1.44 -1.21 -2.13
C GLY A 32 -0.52 -2.37 -1.80
N VAL A 33 -1.08 -3.44 -1.22
CA VAL A 33 -0.37 -4.65 -0.87
C VAL A 33 -0.96 -5.86 -1.56
N ASP A 34 -0.11 -6.72 -2.13
CA ASP A 34 -0.51 -7.99 -2.73
C ASP A 34 0.45 -9.16 -2.41
N GLY A 35 1.47 -8.91 -1.58
CA GLY A 35 2.50 -9.90 -1.20
C GLY A 35 3.65 -10.06 -2.19
N SER A 36 3.63 -9.36 -3.33
CA SER A 36 4.73 -9.35 -4.30
C SER A 36 5.97 -8.61 -3.80
N GLU A 37 7.12 -8.86 -4.41
CA GLU A 37 8.35 -8.08 -4.17
C GLU A 37 8.16 -6.60 -4.50
N SER A 38 7.45 -6.30 -5.59
CA SER A 38 7.09 -4.93 -5.96
C SER A 38 6.22 -4.24 -4.89
N SER A 39 5.32 -4.98 -4.26
CA SER A 39 4.50 -4.46 -3.17
C SER A 39 5.34 -4.19 -1.92
N ARG A 40 6.32 -5.04 -1.60
CA ARG A 40 7.27 -4.78 -0.50
C ARG A 40 8.07 -3.50 -0.72
N ALA A 41 8.60 -3.29 -1.93
CA ALA A 41 9.30 -2.05 -2.28
C ALA A 41 8.39 -0.82 -2.18
N ALA A 42 7.12 -0.95 -2.57
CA ALA A 42 6.13 0.12 -2.41
C ALA A 42 5.85 0.44 -0.93
N VAL A 43 5.80 -0.56 -0.05
CA VAL A 43 5.64 -0.36 1.40
C VAL A 43 6.86 0.34 1.99
N GLU A 44 8.08 -0.06 1.63
CA GLU A 44 9.30 0.62 2.08
C GLU A 44 9.27 2.11 1.73
N PHE A 45 8.99 2.43 0.46
CA PHE A 45 8.86 3.81 0.00
C PHE A 45 7.76 4.57 0.77
N ALA A 46 6.59 3.97 0.95
CA ALA A 46 5.47 4.63 1.62
C ALA A 46 5.73 4.89 3.11
N VAL A 47 6.48 4.02 3.80
CA VAL A 47 6.88 4.23 5.19
C VAL A 47 7.88 5.39 5.30
N GLU A 48 8.84 5.49 4.39
CA GLU A 48 9.80 6.59 4.35
C GLU A 48 9.10 7.94 4.10
N GLU A 49 8.19 8.00 3.13
CA GLU A 49 7.37 9.18 2.87
C GLU A 49 6.47 9.52 4.08
N ALA A 50 5.89 8.52 4.74
CA ALA A 50 5.06 8.75 5.92
C ALA A 50 5.85 9.39 7.06
N ALA A 51 7.08 8.92 7.29
CA ALA A 51 7.98 9.48 8.28
C ALA A 51 8.38 10.92 7.93
N LEU A 52 8.71 11.19 6.65
CA LEU A 52 9.08 12.54 6.17
C LEU A 52 7.94 13.55 6.31
N HIS A 53 6.70 13.12 6.11
CA HIS A 53 5.52 13.98 6.11
C HIS A 53 4.72 13.97 7.41
N GLY A 54 5.13 13.20 8.42
CA GLY A 54 4.37 13.01 9.66
C GLY A 54 2.96 12.45 9.40
N ALA A 55 2.85 11.55 8.44
CA ALA A 55 1.59 11.01 7.93
C ALA A 55 1.27 9.64 8.54
N ALA A 56 -0.03 9.33 8.67
CA ALA A 56 -0.46 7.96 8.94
C ALA A 56 -0.37 7.11 7.67
N LEU A 57 -0.03 5.82 7.78
CA LEU A 57 0.11 4.93 6.63
C LEU A 57 -0.93 3.81 6.66
N HIS A 58 -1.76 3.75 5.62
CA HIS A 58 -2.74 2.69 5.44
C HIS A 58 -2.30 1.69 4.38
N ALA A 59 -1.97 0.48 4.80
CA ALA A 59 -1.76 -0.64 3.88
C ALA A 59 -3.07 -1.33 3.52
N VAL A 60 -3.34 -1.46 2.22
CA VAL A 60 -4.61 -1.99 1.69
C VAL A 60 -4.32 -3.14 0.73
N TRP A 61 -4.88 -4.30 1.02
CA TRP A 61 -4.92 -5.40 0.06
C TRP A 61 -6.32 -5.58 -0.51
N VAL A 62 -6.43 -5.48 -1.83
CA VAL A 62 -7.65 -5.76 -2.59
C VAL A 62 -7.51 -7.11 -3.28
N TRP A 63 -8.48 -8.00 -3.06
CA TRP A 63 -8.61 -9.24 -3.82
C TRP A 63 -9.97 -9.31 -4.51
N ARG A 64 -10.02 -10.06 -5.62
CA ARG A 64 -11.30 -10.40 -6.25
C ARG A 64 -11.90 -11.59 -5.50
N ARG A 65 -13.07 -11.40 -4.89
CA ARG A 65 -13.81 -12.53 -4.32
C ARG A 65 -14.37 -13.39 -5.47
N PRO A 66 -14.13 -14.70 -5.49
CA PRO A 66 -14.75 -15.59 -6.47
C PRO A 66 -16.28 -15.50 -6.38
N VAL A 67 -16.97 -15.55 -7.52
CA VAL A 67 -18.46 -15.56 -7.54
C VAL A 67 -19.01 -16.89 -7.05
N VAL A 68 -18.27 -17.97 -7.30
CA VAL A 68 -18.52 -19.30 -6.75
C VAL A 68 -17.26 -19.69 -6.00
N SER A 69 -17.39 -19.97 -4.70
CA SER A 69 -16.30 -20.46 -3.87
C SER A 69 -16.61 -21.87 -3.41
N PHE A 70 -15.70 -22.79 -3.67
CA PHE A 70 -15.72 -24.14 -3.12
C PHE A 70 -14.63 -24.20 -2.04
N GLY A 71 -14.95 -23.80 -0.82
CA GLY A 71 -13.98 -23.76 0.28
C GLY A 71 -14.41 -22.92 1.48
N ASP A 72 -13.57 -22.93 2.51
CA ASP A 72 -13.75 -22.11 3.70
C ASP A 72 -13.28 -20.67 3.43
N GLU A 73 -14.25 -19.77 3.21
CA GLU A 73 -14.01 -18.34 3.00
C GLU A 73 -13.29 -17.67 4.18
N ALA A 74 -13.51 -18.15 5.42
CA ALA A 74 -12.87 -17.58 6.60
C ALA A 74 -11.37 -17.93 6.64
N ALA A 75 -11.02 -19.19 6.37
CA ALA A 75 -9.62 -19.61 6.25
C ALA A 75 -8.88 -18.84 5.14
N GLY A 76 -9.53 -18.61 4.00
CA GLY A 76 -8.97 -17.79 2.93
C GLY A 76 -8.75 -16.33 3.35
N LEU A 77 -9.62 -15.76 4.18
CA LEU A 77 -9.47 -14.39 4.67
C LEU A 77 -8.33 -14.26 5.67
N ASP A 78 -8.14 -15.26 6.53
CA ASP A 78 -7.07 -15.26 7.52
C ASP A 78 -5.68 -15.36 6.88
N GLU A 79 -5.51 -16.19 5.85
CA GLU A 79 -4.27 -16.24 5.07
C GLU A 79 -3.95 -14.89 4.42
N ARG A 80 -4.97 -14.17 3.95
CA ARG A 80 -4.79 -12.83 3.37
C ARG A 80 -4.47 -11.79 4.44
N ARG A 81 -5.05 -11.87 5.64
CA ARG A 81 -4.64 -11.02 6.76
C ARG A 81 -3.19 -11.28 7.15
N ARG A 82 -2.75 -12.53 7.08
CA ARG A 82 -1.38 -12.94 7.38
C ARG A 82 -0.39 -12.36 6.37
N ILE A 83 -0.60 -12.53 5.07
CA ILE A 83 0.34 -11.97 4.08
C ILE A 83 0.36 -10.42 4.14
N LEU A 84 -0.79 -9.76 4.41
CA LEU A 84 -0.81 -8.33 4.68
C LEU A 84 0.06 -7.99 5.89
N SER A 85 -0.15 -8.67 7.02
CA SER A 85 0.59 -8.40 8.26
C SER A 85 2.07 -8.67 8.10
N GLU A 86 2.48 -9.75 7.44
CA GLU A 86 3.87 -10.09 7.16
C GLU A 86 4.54 -9.05 6.23
N THR A 87 3.81 -8.49 5.28
CA THR A 87 4.34 -7.49 4.35
C THR A 87 4.54 -6.12 5.02
N VAL A 88 3.74 -5.79 6.03
CA VAL A 88 3.88 -4.55 6.81
C VAL A 88 4.60 -4.72 8.15
N ALA A 89 4.88 -5.96 8.56
CA ALA A 89 5.60 -6.24 9.79
C ALA A 89 7.05 -5.76 9.69
N GLY A 90 7.61 -5.37 10.84
CA GLY A 90 9.01 -4.96 10.95
C GLY A 90 9.27 -3.46 10.77
N TRP A 91 8.35 -2.71 10.17
CA TRP A 91 8.53 -1.26 9.98
C TRP A 91 8.38 -0.45 11.27
N GLY A 92 7.51 -0.86 12.19
CA GLY A 92 7.26 -0.13 13.44
C GLY A 92 8.46 -0.01 14.39
N GLY A 93 9.47 -0.88 14.24
CA GLY A 93 10.74 -0.76 14.98
C GLY A 93 11.71 0.26 14.37
N ARG A 94 11.67 0.43 13.04
CA ARG A 94 12.55 1.35 12.28
C ARG A 94 11.94 2.76 12.16
N TYR A 95 10.61 2.86 12.18
CA TYR A 95 9.86 4.11 12.05
C TYR A 95 8.72 4.18 13.09
N PRO A 96 9.04 4.51 14.36
CA PRO A 96 8.06 4.48 15.46
C PRO A 96 6.98 5.56 15.34
N ASP A 97 7.24 6.61 14.57
CA ASP A 97 6.33 7.74 14.37
C ASP A 97 5.27 7.46 13.29
N VAL A 98 5.43 6.38 12.51
CA VAL A 98 4.46 5.94 11.49
C VAL A 98 3.46 4.98 12.14
N LYS A 99 2.16 5.30 12.01
CA LYS A 99 1.04 4.55 12.59
C LYS A 99 0.22 3.83 11.53
#